data_AF-A0A3B9JAR0-F1
#
_entry.id   AF-A0A3B9JAR0-F1
#
_cell.length_a   1.000
_cell.length_b   1.000
_cell.length_c   1.000
_cell.angle_alpha   90.00
_cell.angle_beta   90.00
_cell.angle_gamma   90.00
#
_symmetry.space_group_name_H-M   'P 1'
#
loop_
_entity.id
_entity.type
_entity.pdbx_description
1 polymer ?
#
loop_
_entity_poly.entity_id
_entity_poly.type
_entity_poly.pdbx_seq_one_letter_code
_entity_poly.pdbx_strand_id
1 'polypeptide(L)'
;EHAAAMGPVLHKMLTDLGESHPSVGEVRSIGLFGIIEVVKNRETKEPMAPWNGSSPEMNALKKYCTEHGLFVYTHWHTILIIPPLIISEEQLREGFDVLDKALEITDKAVSS
;
A
#
# COMPACT_ATOMS: atom_id res chain seq x y z
N GLU A 1 16.73 11.12 -14.84
CA GLU A 1 15.66 12.10 -15.09
C GLU A 1 14.27 11.48 -14.93
N HIS A 2 13.96 10.36 -15.59
CA HIS A 2 12.66 9.67 -15.47
C HIS A 2 12.22 9.31 -14.04
N ALA A 3 13.04 8.56 -13.30
CA ALA A 3 12.72 8.17 -11.91
C ALA A 3 12.52 9.37 -10.96
N ALA A 4 13.22 10.49 -11.23
CA ALA A 4 13.04 11.71 -10.44
C ALA A 4 11.70 12.38 -10.73
N ALA A 5 11.21 12.32 -11.98
CA ALA A 5 9.90 12.83 -12.36
C ALA A 5 8.74 11.97 -11.82
N MET A 6 8.94 10.66 -11.65
CA MET A 6 7.91 9.75 -11.13
C MET A 6 7.81 9.74 -9.60
N GLY A 7 8.83 10.24 -8.88
CA GLY A 7 8.79 10.33 -7.42
C GLY A 7 7.60 11.14 -6.88
N PRO A 8 7.37 12.38 -7.37
CA PRO A 8 6.18 13.17 -7.00
C PRO A 8 4.85 12.50 -7.36
N VAL A 9 4.80 11.77 -8.49
CA VAL A 9 3.61 11.02 -8.92
C VAL A 9 3.30 9.90 -7.92
N LEU A 10 4.30 9.08 -7.58
CA LEU A 10 4.16 8.02 -6.59
C LEU A 10 3.74 8.59 -5.23
N HIS A 11 4.37 9.68 -4.80
CA HIS A 11 4.04 10.33 -3.54
C HIS A 11 2.56 10.76 -3.50
N LYS A 12 2.09 11.41 -4.56
CA LYS A 12 0.69 11.83 -4.66
C LYS A 12 -0.27 10.64 -4.57
N MET A 13 -0.02 9.57 -5.34
CA MET A 13 -0.89 8.39 -5.34
C MET A 13 -0.92 7.69 -3.97
N LEU A 14 0.21 7.64 -3.26
CA LEU A 14 0.27 7.14 -1.88
C LEU A 14 -0.56 7.99 -0.93
N THR A 15 -0.45 9.32 -1.03
CA THR A 15 -1.26 10.25 -0.23
C THR A 15 -2.76 10.06 -0.51
N ASP A 16 -3.16 9.97 -1.78
CA ASP A 16 -4.56 9.76 -2.18
C ASP A 16 -5.11 8.43 -1.59
N LEU A 17 -4.34 7.34 -1.64
CA LEU A 17 -4.71 6.07 -0.98
C LEU A 17 -4.82 6.22 0.54
N GLY A 18 -3.87 6.93 1.15
CA GLY A 18 -3.87 7.17 2.60
C GLY A 18 -5.06 7.99 3.08
N GLU A 19 -5.60 8.86 2.24
CA GLU A 19 -6.83 9.62 2.53
C GLU A 19 -8.09 8.77 2.32
N SER A 20 -8.07 7.90 1.29
CA SER A 20 -9.23 7.11 0.88
C SER A 20 -9.50 5.88 1.76
N HIS A 21 -8.46 5.30 2.37
CA HIS A 21 -8.56 4.05 3.12
C HIS A 21 -8.38 4.24 4.63
N PRO A 22 -9.39 3.94 5.46
CA PRO A 22 -9.27 4.04 6.92
C PRO A 22 -8.23 3.08 7.51
N SER A 23 -7.90 1.97 6.83
CA SER A 23 -6.84 1.05 7.29
C SER A 23 -5.43 1.56 7.02
N VAL A 24 -5.25 2.65 6.24
CA VAL A 24 -3.93 3.22 5.99
C VAL A 24 -3.56 4.20 7.11
N GLY A 25 -2.64 3.75 7.96
CA GLY A 25 -2.16 4.50 9.12
C GLY A 25 -1.20 5.61 8.74
N GLU A 26 -0.27 5.32 7.83
CA GLU A 26 0.75 6.26 7.35
C GLU A 26 1.27 5.82 5.98
N VAL A 27 1.68 6.78 5.16
CA VAL A 27 2.42 6.55 3.92
C VAL A 27 3.70 7.38 3.92
N ARG A 28 4.78 6.80 3.41
CA ARG A 28 6.06 7.51 3.25
C ARG A 28 6.68 7.16 1.92
N SER A 29 7.42 8.09 1.33
CA SER A 29 8.14 7.85 0.07
C SER A 29 9.36 8.73 -0.12
N ILE A 30 10.36 8.20 -0.83
CA ILE A 30 11.49 8.96 -1.38
C ILE A 30 11.77 8.45 -2.80
N GLY A 31 11.61 9.32 -3.81
CA GLY A 31 11.68 8.89 -5.22
C GLY A 31 10.67 7.77 -5.51
N LEU A 32 11.13 6.69 -6.14
CA LEU A 32 10.33 5.47 -6.44
C LEU A 32 10.43 4.40 -5.35
N PHE A 33 10.60 4.80 -4.10
CA PHE A 33 10.52 3.92 -2.94
C PHE A 33 9.39 4.41 -2.04
N GLY A 34 8.34 3.62 -1.90
CA GLY A 34 7.19 3.91 -1.06
C GLY A 34 6.93 2.81 -0.03
N ILE A 35 6.30 3.19 1.07
CA ILE A 35 5.78 2.27 2.08
C ILE A 35 4.40 2.73 2.55
N ILE A 36 3.52 1.76 2.78
CA ILE A 36 2.20 1.94 3.38
C ILE A 36 2.18 1.14 4.68
N GLU A 37 1.81 1.79 5.80
CA GLU A 37 1.51 1.10 7.06
C GLU A 37 0.02 0.84 7.16
N VAL A 38 -0.35 -0.43 7.29
CA VAL A 38 -1.75 -0.87 7.47
C VAL A 38 -2.02 -1.10 8.96
N VAL A 39 -3.03 -0.44 9.49
CA VAL A 39 -3.38 -0.42 10.91
C VAL A 39 -4.86 -0.70 11.12
N LYS A 40 -5.21 -1.21 12.30
CA LYS A 40 -6.61 -1.39 12.73
C LYS A 40 -7.24 -0.13 13.29
N ASN A 41 -6.42 0.83 13.69
CA ASN A 41 -6.86 2.12 14.23
C ASN A 41 -5.79 3.19 13.94
N ARG A 42 -6.21 4.31 13.33
CA ARG A 42 -5.29 5.39 12.91
C ARG A 42 -4.79 6.26 14.06
N GLU A 43 -5.50 6.29 15.19
CA GLU A 43 -5.12 7.04 16.39
C GLU A 43 -4.07 6.28 17.20
N THR A 44 -4.33 4.99 17.50
CA THR A 44 -3.42 4.16 18.30
C THR A 44 -2.26 3.59 17.49
N LYS A 45 -2.38 3.59 16.16
CA LYS A 45 -1.47 2.92 15.22
C LYS A 45 -1.33 1.42 15.51
N GLU A 46 -2.38 0.77 16.02
CA GLU A 46 -2.39 -0.68 16.23
C GLU A 46 -2.14 -1.41 14.89
N PRO A 47 -1.05 -2.16 14.72
CA PRO A 47 -0.73 -2.83 13.46
C PRO A 47 -1.79 -3.84 13.02
N MET A 48 -2.04 -3.94 11.72
CA MET A 48 -2.94 -4.96 11.16
C MET A 48 -2.41 -6.38 11.40
N ALA A 49 -1.09 -6.55 11.39
CA ALA A 49 -0.40 -7.80 11.67
C ALA A 49 0.63 -7.64 12.81
N PRO A 50 0.80 -8.67 13.67
CA PRO A 50 1.73 -8.63 14.79
C PRO A 50 3.19 -8.64 14.33
N TRP A 51 4.09 -8.29 15.26
CA TRP A 51 5.52 -8.44 15.05
C TRP A 51 5.89 -9.88 14.68
N ASN A 52 6.76 -10.03 13.68
CA ASN A 52 7.21 -11.31 13.15
C ASN A 52 6.08 -12.26 12.69
N GLY A 53 4.95 -11.70 12.22
CA GLY A 53 3.80 -12.46 11.77
C GLY A 53 3.02 -11.81 10.63
N SER A 54 1.88 -12.40 10.32
CA SER A 54 0.89 -11.87 9.37
C SER A 54 -0.49 -11.89 10.04
N SER A 55 -1.50 -11.39 9.35
CA SER A 55 -2.90 -11.48 9.74
C SER A 55 -3.74 -12.05 8.59
N PRO A 56 -4.96 -12.57 8.86
CA PRO A 56 -5.88 -12.98 7.79
C PRO A 56 -6.12 -11.88 6.76
N GLU A 57 -6.23 -10.63 7.19
CA GLU A 57 -6.46 -9.45 6.35
C GLU A 57 -5.25 -9.15 5.46
N MET A 58 -4.04 -9.13 6.01
CA MET A 58 -2.81 -8.91 5.23
C MET A 58 -2.59 -10.05 4.21
N ASN A 59 -2.87 -11.29 4.59
CA ASN A 59 -2.80 -12.43 3.68
C ASN A 59 -3.84 -12.33 2.55
N ALA A 60 -5.07 -11.90 2.87
CA ALA A 60 -6.13 -11.71 1.91
C ALA A 60 -5.83 -10.56 0.94
N LEU A 61 -5.31 -9.43 1.43
CA LEU A 61 -4.84 -8.31 0.62
C LEU A 61 -3.76 -8.77 -0.37
N LYS A 62 -2.70 -9.44 0.13
CA LYS A 62 -1.61 -9.93 -0.72
C LYS A 62 -2.11 -10.92 -1.78
N LYS A 63 -3.03 -11.81 -1.39
CA LYS A 63 -3.65 -12.76 -2.30
C LYS A 63 -4.44 -12.04 -3.40
N TYR A 64 -5.25 -11.05 -3.03
CA TYR A 64 -6.01 -10.23 -3.98
C TYR A 64 -5.09 -9.56 -5.00
N CYS A 65 -4.02 -8.89 -4.55
CA CYS A 65 -3.05 -8.27 -5.45
C CYS A 65 -2.48 -9.30 -6.44
N THR A 66 -2.06 -10.47 -5.95
CA THR A 66 -1.46 -11.53 -6.79
C THR A 66 -2.45 -12.07 -7.83
N GLU A 67 -3.71 -12.30 -7.43
CA GLU A 67 -4.78 -12.78 -8.32
C GLU A 67 -5.15 -11.76 -9.41
N HIS A 68 -4.89 -10.47 -9.17
CA HIS A 68 -5.11 -9.37 -10.11
C HIS A 68 -3.82 -8.89 -10.80
N GLY A 69 -2.76 -9.70 -10.78
CA GLY A 69 -1.53 -9.44 -11.53
C GLY A 69 -0.55 -8.45 -10.88
N LEU A 70 -0.82 -7.99 -9.66
CA LEU A 70 0.06 -7.10 -8.91
C LEU A 70 0.88 -7.88 -7.88
N PHE A 71 2.20 -7.85 -8.03
CA PHE A 71 3.09 -8.31 -6.97
C PHE A 71 3.37 -7.18 -5.98
N VAL A 72 3.14 -7.44 -4.70
CA VAL A 72 3.57 -6.56 -3.60
C VAL A 72 4.39 -7.36 -2.58
N TYR A 73 5.42 -6.70 -2.04
CA TYR A 73 6.12 -7.24 -0.88
C TYR A 73 5.49 -6.69 0.40
N THR A 74 5.13 -7.58 1.31
CA THR A 74 4.58 -7.23 2.61
C THR A 74 5.57 -7.58 3.72
N HIS A 75 5.86 -6.65 4.62
CA HIS A 75 6.58 -6.90 5.85
C HIS A 75 5.67 -6.68 7.04
N TRP A 76 5.12 -7.78 7.56
CA TRP A 76 4.06 -7.80 8.58
C TRP A 76 2.84 -6.99 8.14
N HIS A 77 2.68 -5.78 8.67
CA HIS A 77 1.56 -4.86 8.39
C HIS A 77 1.92 -3.77 7.38
N THR A 78 3.12 -3.82 6.80
CA THR A 78 3.58 -2.83 5.82
C THR A 78 3.58 -3.40 4.41
N ILE A 79 3.33 -2.53 3.43
CA ILE A 79 3.39 -2.84 1.99
C ILE A 79 4.49 -1.97 1.39
N LEU A 80 5.46 -2.60 0.72
CA LEU A 80 6.51 -1.89 0.01
C LEU A 80 6.15 -1.68 -1.46
N ILE A 81 6.20 -0.43 -1.91
CA ILE A 81 5.97 0.00 -3.29
C ILE A 81 7.32 0.38 -3.89
N ILE A 82 7.93 -0.58 -4.58
CA ILE A 82 9.30 -0.48 -5.14
C ILE A 82 9.31 -0.84 -6.63
N PRO A 83 8.61 -0.06 -7.49
CA PRO A 83 8.54 -0.34 -8.91
C PRO A 83 9.91 -0.20 -9.60
N PRO A 84 10.08 -0.80 -10.80
CA PRO A 84 11.26 -0.56 -11.63
C PRO A 84 11.45 0.94 -11.93
N LEU A 85 12.71 1.38 -12.05
CA LEU A 85 13.01 2.81 -12.30
C LEU A 85 12.55 3.33 -13.67
N ILE A 86 12.09 2.44 -14.55
CA ILE A 86 11.54 2.73 -15.88
C ILE A 86 10.00 2.78 -15.90
N ILE A 87 9.34 2.61 -14.74
CA ILE A 87 7.87 2.57 -14.63
C ILE A 87 7.23 3.82 -15.23
N SER A 88 6.16 3.66 -16.00
CA SER A 88 5.36 4.80 -16.46
C SER A 88 4.31 5.20 -15.42
N GLU A 89 3.76 6.42 -15.54
CA GLU A 89 2.64 6.85 -14.70
C GLU A 89 1.38 5.98 -14.93
N GLU A 90 1.17 5.50 -16.15
CA GLU A 90 0.06 4.57 -16.48
C GLU A 90 0.21 3.23 -15.73
N GLN A 91 1.41 2.63 -15.75
CA GLN A 91 1.67 1.39 -15.02
C GLN A 91 1.58 1.58 -13.50
N LEU A 92 1.97 2.77 -12.99
CA LEU A 92 1.72 3.12 -11.59
C LEU A 92 0.22 3.15 -11.30
N ARG A 93 -0.60 3.81 -12.13
CA ARG A 93 -2.06 3.83 -11.94
C ARG A 93 -2.64 2.42 -11.95
N GLU A 94 -2.29 1.58 -12.93
CA GLU A 94 -2.77 0.20 -13.00
C GLU A 94 -2.49 -0.58 -11.71
N GLY A 95 -1.28 -0.46 -11.15
CA GLY A 95 -0.93 -1.08 -9.87
C GLY A 95 -1.69 -0.48 -8.68
N PHE A 96 -1.87 0.84 -8.66
CA PHE A 96 -2.60 1.52 -7.59
C PHE A 96 -4.10 1.25 -7.63
N ASP A 97 -4.71 1.05 -8.79
CA ASP A 97 -6.11 0.66 -8.92
C ASP A 97 -6.36 -0.73 -8.31
N VAL A 98 -5.42 -1.67 -8.52
CA VAL A 98 -5.50 -2.99 -7.86
C VAL A 98 -5.29 -2.86 -6.36
N LEU A 99 -4.36 -2.01 -5.93
CA LEU A 99 -4.05 -1.81 -4.51
C LEU A 99 -5.20 -1.14 -3.75
N ASP A 100 -5.88 -0.16 -4.35
CA ASP A 100 -7.10 0.48 -3.85
C ASP A 100 -8.16 -0.59 -3.50
N LYS A 101 -8.45 -1.48 -4.44
CA LYS A 101 -9.39 -2.60 -4.21
C LYS A 101 -8.90 -3.62 -3.20
N ALA A 102 -7.60 -3.84 -3.11
CA ALA A 102 -7.03 -4.73 -2.10
C ALA A 102 -7.17 -4.14 -0.68
N LEU A 103 -7.03 -2.82 -0.52
CA LEU A 103 -7.14 -2.12 0.77
C LEU A 103 -8.57 -2.09 1.31
N GLU A 104 -9.60 -2.17 0.45
CA GLU A 104 -11.00 -2.35 0.90
C GLU A 104 -11.17 -3.63 1.78
N ILE A 105 -10.27 -4.62 1.66
CA ILE A 105 -10.27 -5.82 2.50
C ILE A 105 -9.82 -5.47 3.93
N THR A 106 -8.75 -4.70 4.07
CA THR A 106 -8.20 -4.30 5.37
C THR A 106 -9.04 -3.23 6.04
N ASP A 107 -9.74 -2.40 5.27
CA ASP A 107 -10.66 -1.39 5.80
C ASP A 107 -11.81 -2.00 6.62
N LYS A 108 -12.28 -3.18 6.24
CA LYS A 108 -13.34 -3.90 6.96
C LYS A 108 -12.94 -4.36 8.37
N ALA A 109 -11.63 -4.38 8.65
CA ALA A 109 -11.09 -4.75 9.95
C ALA A 109 -10.74 -3.54 10.83
N VAL A 110 -10.99 -2.32 10.35
CA VAL A 110 -10.82 -1.10 11.14
C VAL A 110 -11.97 -0.98 12.13
N SER A 111 -11.64 -0.85 13.40
CA SER A 111 -12.62 -0.55 14.44
C SER A 111 -12.96 0.94 14.43
N SER A 112 -14.25 1.27 14.58
CA SER A 112 -14.70 2.64 14.83
C SER A 112 -14.22 3.17 16.17
#